data_AF-A0A7N5JY36-F1
#
_entry.id   AF-A0A7N5JY36-F1
#
_cell.length_a   1.000
_cell.length_b   1.000
_cell.length_c   1.000
_cell.angle_alpha   90.00
_cell.angle_beta   90.00
_cell.angle_gamma   90.00
#
_symmetry.space_group_name_H-M   'P 1'
#
loop_
_entity.id
_entity.type
_entity.pdbx_description
1 polymer ?
#
loop_
_entity_poly.entity_id
_entity_poly.type
_entity_poly.pdbx_seq_one_letter_code
_entity_poly.pdbx_strand_id
1 'polypeptide(L)'
;MKFTLTRRCLVLFIFLNHPTPILPATSNNTYPPSMESEPFLYVLGRKKMSDAQYKCYDRMQQLPPYQGEGPYCNRTWDGWLCWDDTPAGVLSQQYCPDYFPDFDPSEKVTKYCDENGDWYKHPENNRTWSNYTMCNAFTPEKLKNAYVLYYLAIVGHSCQFSPW
;
A
#
# COMPACT_ATOMS: atom_id res chain seq x y z
N MET A 1 -10.62 -18.76 54.37
CA MET A 1 -9.76 -17.55 54.47
C MET A 1 -8.31 -18.01 54.32
N LYS A 2 -7.51 -17.65 53.30
CA LYS A 2 -7.46 -16.44 52.47
C LYS A 2 -6.91 -16.78 51.07
N PHE A 3 -7.52 -16.18 50.06
CA PHE A 3 -7.08 -16.04 48.67
C PHE A 3 -5.71 -15.35 48.61
N THR A 4 -4.65 -16.05 48.16
CA THR A 4 -3.34 -15.42 47.93
C THR A 4 -2.61 -16.02 46.72
N LEU A 5 -3.17 -15.94 45.50
CA LEU A 5 -2.34 -15.96 44.28
C LEU A 5 -3.02 -15.39 43.01
N THR A 6 -3.93 -14.42 43.13
CA THR A 6 -4.54 -13.77 41.95
C THR A 6 -4.22 -12.28 41.84
N ARG A 7 -3.37 -11.74 42.73
CA ARG A 7 -3.15 -10.28 42.83
C ARG A 7 -1.86 -9.76 42.17
N ARG A 8 -0.99 -10.61 41.61
CA ARG A 8 0.23 -10.11 40.91
C ARG A 8 0.10 -10.06 39.39
N CYS A 9 -0.65 -10.98 38.76
CA CYS A 9 -0.89 -10.91 37.31
C CYS A 9 -1.94 -9.88 36.92
N LEU A 10 -2.98 -9.65 37.75
CA LEU A 10 -3.98 -8.62 37.48
C LEU A 10 -3.41 -7.18 37.54
N VAL A 11 -2.36 -6.95 38.34
CA VAL A 11 -1.75 -5.61 38.46
C VAL A 11 -0.88 -5.29 37.26
N LEU A 12 -0.19 -6.28 36.68
CA LEU A 12 0.57 -6.10 35.43
C LEU A 12 -0.33 -5.87 34.21
N PHE A 13 -1.52 -6.49 34.18
CA PHE A 13 -2.52 -6.22 33.13
C PHE A 13 -3.11 -4.80 33.23
N ILE A 14 -3.23 -4.21 34.42
CA ILE A 14 -3.73 -2.84 34.59
C ILE A 14 -2.68 -1.80 34.15
N PHE A 15 -1.38 -2.05 34.39
CA PHE A 15 -0.32 -1.12 33.97
C PHE A 15 0.04 -1.18 32.47
N LEU A 16 -0.28 -2.29 31.78
CA LEU A 16 -0.11 -2.39 30.32
C LEU A 16 -1.33 -1.88 29.52
N ASN A 17 -2.49 -1.71 30.17
CA ASN A 17 -3.73 -1.23 29.53
C ASN A 17 -4.14 0.20 29.94
N HIS A 18 -3.34 0.90 30.75
CA HIS A 18 -3.53 2.33 30.98
C HIS A 18 -2.52 3.14 30.17
N PRO A 19 -2.87 3.62 28.96
CA PRO A 19 -2.23 4.81 28.45
C PRO A 19 -2.49 5.93 29.48
N THR A 20 -1.44 6.66 29.81
CA THR A 20 -1.50 7.90 30.59
C THR A 20 -2.76 8.72 30.25
N PRO A 21 -3.48 9.28 31.24
CA PRO A 21 -4.56 10.22 30.94
C PRO A 21 -3.91 11.46 30.32
N ILE A 22 -3.97 11.57 29.00
CA ILE A 22 -3.70 12.82 28.31
C ILE A 22 -4.80 13.77 28.79
N LEU A 23 -4.39 14.90 29.37
CA LEU A 23 -5.27 16.00 29.73
C LEU A 23 -6.25 16.28 28.58
N PRO A 24 -7.55 16.53 28.85
CA PRO A 24 -8.38 17.13 27.83
C PRO A 24 -7.84 18.54 27.59
N ALA A 25 -7.09 18.72 26.50
CA ALA A 25 -6.96 20.04 25.92
C ALA A 25 -8.38 20.42 25.47
N THR A 26 -9.05 21.23 26.28
CA THR A 26 -10.26 21.94 25.89
C THR A 26 -9.94 22.85 24.71
N SER A 27 -10.03 22.30 23.51
CA SER A 27 -10.27 23.04 22.29
C SER A 27 -11.78 23.00 22.08
N ASN A 28 -12.49 23.91 22.74
CA ASN A 28 -13.85 24.26 22.34
C ASN A 28 -13.74 24.89 20.95
N ASN A 29 -13.86 24.06 19.93
CA ASN A 29 -13.93 24.46 18.55
C ASN A 29 -15.16 23.78 17.98
N THR A 30 -16.29 24.49 18.09
CA THR A 30 -17.48 24.26 17.27
C THR A 30 -17.05 24.49 15.81
N TYR A 31 -16.55 23.44 15.15
CA TYR A 31 -16.31 23.49 13.70
C TYR A 31 -17.44 22.73 12.98
N PRO A 32 -18.07 23.36 11.97
CA PRO A 32 -19.09 22.71 11.16
C PRO A 32 -18.50 21.55 10.35
N PRO A 33 -19.30 20.54 9.97
CA PRO A 33 -18.84 19.37 9.23
C PRO A 33 -18.68 19.73 7.74
N SER A 34 -17.56 20.35 7.37
CA SER A 34 -16.99 20.29 6.02
C SER A 34 -15.60 20.93 6.02
N MET A 35 -14.63 20.26 5.40
CA MET A 35 -13.21 20.62 5.31
C MET A 35 -12.33 20.13 6.47
N GLU A 36 -12.18 18.81 6.57
CA GLU A 36 -10.82 18.31 6.81
C GLU A 36 -9.97 18.76 5.63
N SER A 37 -8.94 19.57 5.89
CA SER A 37 -7.97 19.93 4.86
C SER A 37 -7.28 18.66 4.41
N GLU A 38 -7.38 18.31 3.12
CA GLU A 38 -6.66 17.15 2.59
C GLU A 38 -5.17 17.27 2.96
N PRO A 39 -4.55 16.20 3.49
CA PRO A 39 -3.14 16.25 3.85
C PRO A 39 -2.31 16.67 2.63
N PHE A 40 -1.37 17.60 2.82
CA PHE A 40 -0.55 18.18 1.76
C PHE A 40 0.06 17.13 0.81
N LEU A 41 0.43 15.97 1.35
CA LEU A 41 1.00 14.85 0.60
C LEU A 41 0.04 14.28 -0.47
N TYR A 42 -1.27 14.26 -0.23
CA TYR A 42 -2.26 13.85 -1.25
C TYR A 42 -2.42 14.89 -2.36
N VAL A 43 -2.37 16.18 -2.02
CA VAL A 43 -2.39 17.27 -3.01
C VAL A 43 -1.17 17.19 -3.92
N LEU A 44 0.02 16.99 -3.34
CA LEU A 44 1.26 16.80 -4.08
C LEU A 44 1.21 15.53 -4.93
N GLY A 45 0.72 14.43 -4.38
CA GLY A 45 0.54 13.16 -5.07
C GLY A 45 -0.33 13.28 -6.32
N ARG A 46 -1.48 13.96 -6.23
CA ARG A 46 -2.35 14.23 -7.39
C ARG A 46 -1.65 15.06 -8.46
N LYS A 47 -0.89 16.09 -8.07
CA LYS A 47 -0.11 16.88 -9.01
C LYS A 47 0.92 16.00 -9.75
N LYS A 48 1.70 15.20 -9.00
CA LYS A 48 2.69 14.29 -9.60
C LYS A 48 2.06 13.27 -10.54
N MET A 49 0.92 12.68 -10.17
CA MET A 49 0.18 11.74 -11.01
C MET A 49 -0.30 12.41 -12.31
N SER A 50 -0.83 13.63 -12.22
CA SER A 50 -1.24 14.41 -13.40
C SER A 50 -0.04 14.74 -14.30
N ASP A 51 1.10 15.13 -13.72
CA ASP A 51 2.33 15.42 -14.47
C ASP A 51 2.85 14.14 -15.17
N ALA A 52 2.76 12.99 -14.50
CA ALA A 52 3.17 11.71 -15.06
C ALA A 52 2.27 11.24 -16.21
N GLN A 53 0.95 11.43 -16.06
CA GLN A 53 -0.01 11.16 -17.11
C GLN A 53 0.27 12.01 -18.35
N TYR A 54 0.48 13.32 -18.18
CA TYR A 54 0.81 14.23 -19.28
C TYR A 54 2.10 13.78 -19.99
N LYS A 55 3.17 13.50 -19.23
CA LYS A 55 4.44 13.00 -19.77
C LYS A 55 4.28 11.69 -20.53
N CYS A 56 3.41 10.78 -20.07
CA CYS A 56 3.14 9.53 -20.76
C CYS A 56 2.53 9.80 -22.14
N TYR A 57 1.44 10.56 -22.21
CA TYR A 57 0.78 10.82 -23.49
C TYR A 57 1.66 11.59 -24.47
N ASP A 58 2.43 12.56 -23.98
CA ASP A 58 3.42 13.27 -24.79
C ASP A 58 4.47 12.30 -25.37
N ARG A 59 5.05 11.44 -24.53
CA ARG A 59 5.99 10.39 -24.97
C ARG A 59 5.38 9.44 -25.99
N MET A 60 4.13 9.01 -25.80
CA MET A 60 3.44 8.10 -26.71
C MET A 60 3.26 8.70 -28.10
N GLN A 61 3.05 10.01 -28.20
CA GLN A 61 2.91 10.74 -29.48
C GLN A 61 4.26 10.94 -30.19
N GLN A 62 5.34 11.15 -29.41
CA GLN A 62 6.67 11.43 -29.96
C GLN A 62 7.41 10.19 -30.44
N LEU A 63 7.23 9.06 -29.75
CA LEU A 63 7.97 7.83 -30.06
C LEU A 63 7.43 7.18 -31.36
N PRO A 64 8.33 6.66 -32.23
CA PRO A 64 7.91 5.98 -33.47
C PRO A 64 7.12 4.69 -33.16
N PRO A 65 6.39 4.12 -34.13
CA PRO A 65 5.76 2.81 -33.97
C PRO A 65 6.76 1.72 -33.56
N TYR A 66 6.26 0.66 -32.93
CA TYR A 66 7.07 -0.47 -32.52
C TYR A 66 7.85 -1.06 -33.72
N GLN A 67 9.15 -1.30 -33.52
CA GLN A 67 10.08 -1.73 -34.58
C GLN A 67 10.47 -3.21 -34.48
N GLY A 68 10.00 -3.93 -33.46
CA GLY A 68 10.30 -5.35 -33.31
C GLY A 68 9.41 -6.23 -34.19
N GLU A 69 9.82 -7.49 -34.33
CA GLU A 69 9.05 -8.50 -35.08
C GLU A 69 8.04 -9.20 -34.16
N GLY A 70 6.91 -9.64 -34.74
CA GLY A 70 5.90 -10.44 -34.06
C GLY A 70 4.83 -9.64 -33.30
N PRO A 71 3.91 -10.35 -32.62
CA PRO A 71 2.88 -9.72 -31.80
C PRO A 71 3.50 -8.97 -30.62
N TYR A 72 2.90 -7.85 -30.25
CA TYR A 72 3.34 -7.00 -29.16
C TYR A 72 2.15 -6.27 -28.55
N CYS A 73 2.28 -5.91 -27.29
CA CYS A 73 1.32 -5.06 -26.60
C CYS A 73 1.68 -3.61 -26.82
N ASN A 74 0.71 -2.82 -27.27
CA ASN A 74 0.90 -1.38 -27.46
C ASN A 74 1.20 -0.67 -26.15
N ARG A 75 2.02 0.38 -26.24
CA ARG A 75 2.24 1.34 -25.16
C ARG A 75 0.92 1.86 -24.60
N THR A 76 0.86 2.07 -23.29
CA THR A 76 -0.39 2.48 -22.63
C THR A 76 -0.16 3.20 -21.31
N TRP A 77 -1.11 4.05 -20.94
CA TRP A 77 -1.23 4.58 -19.58
C TRP A 77 -2.21 3.70 -18.81
N ASP A 78 -1.74 3.01 -17.77
CA ASP A 78 -2.58 2.09 -16.99
C ASP A 78 -3.38 2.77 -15.87
N GLY A 79 -3.25 4.09 -15.74
CA GLY A 79 -3.82 4.88 -14.65
C GLY A 79 -2.76 5.49 -13.75
N TRP A 80 -1.61 4.82 -13.56
CA TRP A 80 -0.53 5.28 -12.67
C TRP A 80 0.87 5.25 -13.29
N LEU A 81 1.14 4.33 -14.23
CA LEU A 81 2.42 4.21 -14.93
C LEU A 81 2.23 4.15 -16.44
N CYS A 82 3.26 4.66 -17.13
CA CYS A 82 3.35 4.61 -18.58
C CYS A 82 4.09 3.34 -19.00
N TRP A 83 3.45 2.48 -19.77
CA TRP A 83 4.04 1.25 -20.29
C TRP A 83 4.42 1.44 -21.75
N ASP A 84 5.62 1.00 -22.11
CA ASP A 84 6.11 1.03 -23.49
C ASP A 84 5.62 -0.19 -24.29
N ASP A 85 5.80 -0.13 -25.61
CA ASP A 85 5.51 -1.27 -26.48
C ASP A 85 6.34 -2.49 -26.02
N THR A 86 5.66 -3.59 -25.74
CA THR A 86 6.27 -4.77 -25.11
C THR A 86 6.03 -5.99 -26.01
N PRO A 87 7.08 -6.76 -26.38
CA PRO A 87 6.90 -7.97 -27.18
C PRO A 87 6.00 -8.99 -26.47
N ALA A 88 5.29 -9.81 -27.24
CA ALA A 88 4.47 -10.89 -26.70
C ALA A 88 5.27 -11.86 -25.83
N GLY A 89 4.65 -12.33 -24.73
CA GLY A 89 5.27 -13.24 -23.76
C GLY A 89 6.26 -12.58 -22.80
N VAL A 90 6.40 -11.24 -22.80
CA VAL A 90 7.35 -10.52 -21.94
C VAL A 90 6.67 -9.93 -20.71
N LEU A 91 7.34 -10.08 -19.56
CA LEU A 91 6.99 -9.42 -18.31
C LEU A 91 7.75 -8.09 -18.17
N SER A 92 7.06 -6.98 -18.41
CA SER A 92 7.61 -5.65 -18.21
C SER A 92 7.59 -5.27 -16.73
N GLN A 93 8.63 -4.57 -16.27
CA GLN A 93 8.78 -4.14 -14.88
C GLN A 93 9.19 -2.67 -14.77
N GLN A 94 8.63 -1.97 -13.79
CA GLN A 94 8.98 -0.59 -13.44
C GLN A 94 8.97 -0.41 -11.93
N TYR A 95 9.60 0.65 -11.41
CA TYR A 95 9.51 0.99 -9.99
C TYR A 95 8.14 1.54 -9.63
N CYS A 96 7.73 1.35 -8.38
CA CYS A 96 6.51 1.92 -7.85
C CYS A 96 6.54 3.46 -7.88
N PRO A 97 5.44 4.13 -8.24
CA PRO A 97 5.37 5.59 -8.26
C PRO A 97 5.35 6.19 -6.86
N ASP A 98 5.91 7.39 -6.70
CA ASP A 98 6.01 8.13 -5.44
C ASP A 98 4.84 9.12 -5.23
N TYR A 99 3.67 8.80 -5.81
CA TYR A 99 2.47 9.64 -5.74
C TYR A 99 1.64 9.34 -4.49
N PHE A 100 1.74 8.11 -3.98
CA PHE A 100 0.97 7.63 -2.86
C PHE A 100 1.84 7.57 -1.60
N PRO A 101 1.34 8.05 -0.45
CA PRO A 101 2.09 8.05 0.81
C PRO A 101 2.45 6.65 1.31
N ASP A 102 1.67 5.65 0.95
CA ASP A 102 1.79 4.26 1.39
C ASP A 102 2.54 3.38 0.37
N PHE A 103 3.06 3.95 -0.72
CA PHE A 103 3.86 3.21 -1.70
C PHE A 103 5.35 3.25 -1.33
N ASP A 104 6.02 2.12 -1.50
CA ASP A 104 7.48 1.99 -1.44
C ASP A 104 8.07 2.12 -2.86
N PRO A 105 8.74 3.23 -3.21
CA PRO A 105 9.32 3.43 -4.53
C PRO A 105 10.50 2.50 -4.86
N SER A 106 11.03 1.76 -3.87
CA SER A 106 12.09 0.78 -4.11
C SER A 106 11.54 -0.56 -4.64
N GLU A 107 10.25 -0.81 -4.45
CA GLU A 107 9.56 -1.98 -4.95
C GLU A 107 9.17 -1.85 -6.44
N LYS A 108 8.77 -2.97 -7.05
CA LYS A 108 8.48 -3.05 -8.48
C LYS A 108 7.03 -3.40 -8.80
N VAL A 109 6.55 -2.78 -9.86
CA VAL A 109 5.30 -3.06 -10.54
C VAL A 109 5.59 -3.92 -11.75
N THR A 110 4.74 -4.90 -12.03
CA THR A 110 4.90 -5.76 -13.20
C THR A 110 3.66 -5.76 -14.08
N LYS A 111 3.86 -5.84 -15.40
CA LYS A 111 2.77 -5.95 -16.38
C LYS A 111 3.16 -6.96 -17.45
N TYR A 112 2.29 -7.93 -17.65
CA TYR A 112 2.54 -9.03 -18.57
C TYR A 112 1.86 -8.80 -19.92
N CYS A 113 2.63 -8.90 -21.00
CA CYS A 113 2.12 -8.99 -22.35
C CYS A 113 1.96 -10.46 -22.72
N ASP A 114 0.75 -10.89 -23.06
CA ASP A 114 0.50 -12.28 -23.39
C ASP A 114 1.12 -12.69 -24.74
N GLU A 115 1.07 -13.98 -25.06
CA GLU A 115 1.66 -14.52 -26.29
C GLU A 115 0.94 -14.04 -27.57
N ASN A 116 -0.28 -13.52 -27.45
CA ASN A 116 -1.07 -13.02 -28.57
C ASN A 116 -0.83 -11.52 -28.83
N GLY A 117 -0.09 -10.83 -27.95
CA GLY A 117 0.11 -9.38 -28.02
C GLY A 117 -0.98 -8.57 -27.31
N ASP A 118 -1.74 -9.20 -26.40
CA ASP A 118 -2.72 -8.53 -25.56
C ASP A 118 -2.18 -8.35 -24.14
N TRP A 119 -2.44 -7.18 -23.55
CA TRP A 119 -2.11 -6.97 -22.14
C TRP A 119 -2.92 -7.89 -21.25
N TYR A 120 -2.27 -8.51 -20.26
CA TYR A 120 -2.92 -9.40 -19.30
C TYR A 120 -4.16 -8.76 -18.67
N LYS A 121 -5.24 -9.54 -18.62
CA LYS A 121 -6.53 -9.14 -18.04
C LYS A 121 -6.75 -9.92 -16.74
N HIS A 122 -7.19 -9.22 -15.70
CA HIS A 122 -7.46 -9.86 -14.41
C HIS A 122 -8.66 -10.82 -14.53
N PRO A 123 -8.58 -12.06 -14.00
CA PRO A 123 -9.59 -13.08 -14.23
C PRO A 123 -10.97 -12.71 -13.69
N GLU A 124 -11.04 -11.91 -12.63
CA GLU A 124 -12.31 -11.56 -11.98
C GLU A 124 -13.10 -10.46 -12.72
N ASN A 125 -12.43 -9.53 -13.39
CA ASN A 125 -13.08 -8.35 -13.97
C ASN A 125 -12.81 -8.17 -15.47
N ASN A 126 -11.97 -9.04 -16.06
CA ASN A 126 -11.56 -9.03 -17.46
C ASN A 126 -11.03 -7.66 -17.95
N ARG A 127 -10.48 -6.85 -17.03
CA ARG A 127 -9.83 -5.58 -17.35
C ARG A 127 -8.33 -5.77 -17.40
N THR A 128 -7.69 -5.04 -18.30
CA THR A 128 -6.23 -4.94 -18.36
C THR A 128 -5.69 -4.58 -16.98
N TRP A 129 -4.69 -5.32 -16.52
CA TRP A 129 -4.19 -5.23 -15.16
C TRP A 129 -2.68 -5.05 -15.11
N SER A 130 -2.21 -4.43 -14.03
CA SER A 130 -0.80 -4.28 -13.67
C SER A 130 -0.67 -4.67 -12.20
N ASN A 131 0.38 -5.40 -11.86
CA ASN A 131 0.60 -5.89 -10.51
C ASN A 131 1.31 -4.85 -9.64
N TYR A 132 0.55 -4.16 -8.80
CA TYR A 132 1.04 -3.19 -7.81
C TYR A 132 1.14 -3.78 -6.39
N THR A 133 0.98 -5.09 -6.20
CA THR A 133 0.87 -5.68 -4.83
C THR A 133 2.10 -5.43 -3.97
N MET A 134 3.29 -5.32 -4.59
CA MET A 134 4.53 -5.07 -3.84
C MET A 134 4.65 -3.63 -3.35
N CYS A 135 4.05 -2.66 -4.05
CA CYS A 135 4.19 -1.25 -3.71
C CYS A 135 3.69 -0.91 -2.31
N ASN A 136 2.68 -1.61 -1.80
CA ASN A 136 2.16 -1.38 -0.45
C ASN A 136 2.17 -2.66 0.41
N ALA A 137 3.04 -3.62 0.10
CA ALA A 137 3.14 -4.87 0.87
C ALA A 137 3.64 -4.60 2.30
N PHE A 138 4.61 -3.68 2.46
CA PHE A 138 5.34 -3.44 3.70
C PHE A 138 5.11 -2.05 4.30
N THR A 139 3.88 -1.55 4.26
CA THR A 139 3.59 -0.22 4.84
C THR A 139 3.87 -0.19 6.36
N PRO A 140 4.29 0.95 6.92
CA PRO A 140 4.56 1.08 8.35
C PRO A 140 3.38 0.65 9.24
N GLU A 141 2.15 0.90 8.78
CA GLU A 141 0.93 0.49 9.47
C GLU A 141 0.77 -1.04 9.48
N LYS A 142 0.88 -1.69 8.31
CA LYS A 142 0.83 -3.16 8.21
C LYS A 142 1.91 -3.81 9.07
N LEU A 143 3.12 -3.25 9.04
CA LEU A 143 4.25 -3.73 9.82
C LEU A 143 3.99 -3.56 11.33
N LYS A 144 3.49 -2.41 11.77
CA LYS A 144 3.09 -2.17 13.16
C LYS A 144 2.03 -3.17 13.62
N ASN A 145 1.01 -3.39 12.82
CA ASN A 145 -0.06 -4.34 13.13
C ASN A 145 0.48 -5.78 13.23
N ALA A 146 1.37 -6.18 12.32
CA ALA A 146 2.04 -7.47 12.38
C ALA A 146 2.86 -7.63 13.68
N TYR A 147 3.62 -6.61 14.08
CA TYR A 147 4.35 -6.62 15.35
C TYR A 147 3.42 -6.73 16.55
N VAL A 148 2.33 -5.95 16.58
CA VAL A 148 1.34 -6.03 17.69
C VAL A 148 0.75 -7.43 17.80
N LEU A 149 0.31 -8.02 16.68
CA LEU A 149 -0.21 -9.39 16.66
C LEU A 149 0.83 -10.41 17.11
N TYR A 150 2.08 -10.23 16.67
CA TYR A 150 3.20 -11.08 17.08
C TYR A 150 3.44 -11.02 18.59
N TYR A 151 3.47 -9.83 19.19
CA TYR A 151 3.61 -9.67 20.64
C TYR A 151 2.43 -10.27 21.40
N LEU A 152 1.19 -10.09 20.92
CA LEU A 152 0.00 -10.70 21.52
C LEU A 152 0.05 -12.22 21.48
N ALA A 153 0.51 -12.81 20.37
CA ALA A 153 0.68 -14.25 20.25
C ALA A 153 1.74 -14.78 21.23
N ILE A 154 2.90 -14.13 21.34
CA ILE A 154 3.95 -14.52 22.31
C ILE A 154 3.43 -14.45 23.74
N VAL A 155 2.81 -13.34 24.13
CA VAL A 155 2.29 -13.16 25.49
C VAL A 155 1.17 -14.16 25.77
N GLY A 156 0.25 -14.35 24.82
CA GLY A 156 -0.85 -15.31 24.91
C GLY A 156 -0.37 -16.74 25.11
N HIS A 157 0.57 -17.21 24.27
CA HIS A 157 1.16 -18.53 24.41
C HIS A 157 1.97 -18.67 25.70
N SER A 158 2.70 -17.63 26.10
CA SER A 158 3.46 -17.65 27.37
C SER A 158 2.55 -17.73 28.59
N CYS A 159 1.39 -17.07 28.58
CA CYS A 159 0.38 -17.17 29.64
C CYS A 159 -0.30 -18.55 29.66
N GLN A 160 -0.47 -19.21 28.51
CA GLN A 160 -1.11 -20.54 28.42
C GLN A 160 -0.25 -21.68 28.97
N PHE A 161 1.09 -21.56 28.88
CA PHE A 161 2.02 -22.58 29.37
C PHE A 161 2.57 -22.32 30.77
N SER A 162 2.07 -21.30 31.49
CA SER A 162 2.48 -21.05 32.87
C SER A 162 1.78 -22.05 33.80
N PRO A 163 2.52 -22.99 34.43
CA PRO A 163 1.95 -24.05 35.25
C PRO A 163 1.66 -23.51 36.65
N TRP A 164 0.49 -22.88 36.81
CA TRP A 164 -0.06 -22.50 38.12
C TRP A 164 -1.52 -22.89 38.22
#